data_AF-A0A5N5HDY3-F1
#
_entry.id   AF-A0A5N5HDY3-F1
#
_cell.length_a   1.000
_cell.length_b   1.000
_cell.length_c   1.000
_cell.angle_alpha   90.00
_cell.angle_beta   90.00
_cell.angle_gamma   90.00
#
_symmetry.space_group_name_H-M   'P 1'
#
loop_
_entity.id
_entity.type
_entity.pdbx_description
1 polymer ?
#
loop_
_entity_poly.entity_id
_entity_poly.type
_entity_poly.pdbx_seq_one_letter_code
_entity_poly.pdbx_strand_id
1 'polypeptide(L)'
;MANPSNICLDLSLSSDPSAPRQVNVWCPSFLSSNGPLTGEDSVMKDATTATIVARNFLTPKDSRLLSERSDELAVQESLTLSVQCAGSVSNMGQRLLARSRQVESLMAEVETLKQEIKQLKHENRSLHVLANNYSTGMKRKLDELQESSGRIQSDRQRLAAFFQMHLFPGSSSVPPSIEASSLMPPASVVFPSSGASREQPL
;
A
#
# COMPACT_ATOMS: atom_id res chain seq x y z
N MET A 1 6.65 2.81 12.79
CA MET A 1 5.24 2.53 13.14
C MET A 1 5.18 2.32 14.65
N ALA A 2 4.94 3.40 15.40
CA ALA A 2 4.95 3.36 16.87
C ALA A 2 3.51 3.25 17.38
N ASN A 3 3.23 2.15 18.09
CA ASN A 3 1.95 1.93 18.79
C ASN A 3 1.78 2.97 19.90
N PRO A 4 0.58 3.57 20.07
CA PRO A 4 0.34 4.49 21.16
C PRO A 4 -0.09 3.74 22.44
N SER A 5 0.61 4.08 23.53
CA SER A 5 0.02 4.27 24.86
C SER A 5 -0.50 3.05 25.62
N ASN A 6 0.41 2.23 26.15
CA ASN A 6 0.17 1.61 27.45
C ASN A 6 0.41 2.67 28.52
N ILE A 7 -0.64 3.37 28.95
CA ILE A 7 -0.58 4.18 30.18
C ILE A 7 -0.63 3.17 31.34
N CYS A 8 0.52 2.61 31.67
CA CYS A 8 0.71 1.86 32.89
C CYS A 8 0.77 2.89 34.03
N LEU A 9 -0.30 2.99 34.82
CA LEU A 9 -0.25 3.70 36.10
C LEU A 9 0.54 2.84 37.07
N ASP A 10 1.86 2.94 37.00
CA ASP A 10 2.76 2.35 37.98
C ASP A 10 2.68 3.16 39.28
N LEU A 11 1.73 2.78 40.14
CA LEU A 11 1.65 3.23 41.52
C LEU A 11 2.61 2.38 42.36
N SER A 12 3.92 2.58 42.15
CA SER A 12 4.97 1.94 42.94
C SER A 12 4.88 2.37 44.42
N LEU A 13 4.20 1.57 45.24
CA LEU A 13 4.25 1.65 46.70
C LEU A 13 5.55 1.02 47.18
N SER A 14 6.59 1.86 47.28
CA SER A 14 7.80 1.57 48.08
C SER A 14 7.38 1.02 49.45
N SER A 15 7.67 -0.27 49.66
CA SER A 15 7.37 -1.00 50.89
C SER A 15 8.68 -1.27 51.61
N ASP A 16 8.99 -0.46 52.62
CA ASP A 16 10.09 -0.67 53.55
C ASP A 16 9.59 -1.52 54.74
N PRO A 17 10.19 -2.68 55.07
CA PRO A 17 9.58 -3.65 55.98
C PRO A 17 10.10 -3.50 57.41
N SER A 18 9.62 -2.53 58.18
CA SER A 18 9.69 -2.61 59.65
C SER A 18 8.74 -1.64 60.38
N ALA A 19 7.48 -2.05 60.55
CA ALA A 19 6.61 -1.80 61.72
C ALA A 19 5.15 -2.09 61.35
N PRO A 20 4.33 -2.69 62.23
CA PRO A 20 2.91 -2.84 61.99
C PRO A 20 2.24 -1.47 62.20
N ARG A 21 2.33 -0.59 61.21
CA ARG A 21 1.40 0.54 61.13
C ARG A 21 0.05 -0.04 60.74
N GLN A 22 -1.01 0.28 61.49
CA GLN A 22 -2.37 0.10 61.01
C GLN A 22 -2.49 0.93 59.71
N VAL A 23 -2.24 0.30 58.57
CA VAL A 23 -2.53 0.89 57.28
C VAL A 23 -4.04 0.81 57.19
N ASN A 24 -4.70 1.92 57.50
CA ASN A 24 -6.10 2.10 57.17
C ASN A 24 -6.18 2.12 55.64
N VAL A 25 -6.19 0.94 55.03
CA VAL A 25 -6.39 0.76 53.59
C VAL A 25 -7.76 1.35 53.30
N TRP A 26 -7.78 2.42 52.53
CA TRP A 26 -9.03 3.03 52.12
C TRP A 26 -9.77 2.05 51.20
N CYS A 27 -10.95 1.63 51.64
CA CYS A 27 -11.83 0.73 50.90
C CYS A 27 -13.07 1.52 50.48
N PRO A 28 -13.21 1.90 49.21
CA PRO A 28 -14.39 2.62 48.74
C PRO A 28 -15.63 1.75 48.87
N SER A 29 -16.73 2.36 49.32
CA SER A 29 -18.01 1.68 49.55
C SER A 29 -19.12 2.43 48.80
N PHE A 30 -19.44 1.93 47.61
CA PHE A 30 -20.48 2.46 46.72
C PHE A 30 -21.88 2.09 47.21
N LEU A 31 -22.25 2.56 48.41
CA LEU A 31 -23.54 2.30 49.03
C LEU A 31 -24.48 3.50 48.85
N SER A 32 -25.68 3.24 48.37
CA SER A 32 -26.81 4.17 48.31
C SER A 32 -27.82 3.87 49.43
N SER A 33 -28.79 4.76 49.65
CA SER A 33 -29.93 4.52 50.55
C SER A 33 -30.78 3.31 50.14
N ASN A 34 -30.69 2.91 48.87
CA ASN A 34 -31.41 1.76 48.31
C ASN A 34 -30.57 0.47 48.27
N GLY A 35 -29.34 0.48 48.81
CA GLY A 35 -28.41 -0.65 48.75
C GLY A 35 -27.13 -0.36 47.95
N PRO A 36 -26.29 -1.38 47.72
CA PRO A 36 -25.07 -1.24 46.91
C PRO A 36 -25.38 -0.83 45.48
N LEU A 37 -24.55 0.06 44.92
CA LEU A 37 -24.66 0.40 43.50
C LEU A 37 -24.35 -0.83 42.65
N THR A 38 -25.21 -1.05 41.66
CA THR A 38 -25.15 -2.14 40.69
C THR A 38 -24.76 -1.60 39.32
N GLY A 39 -24.46 -2.48 38.36
CA GLY A 39 -24.17 -2.05 36.97
C GLY A 39 -25.35 -1.40 36.24
N GLU A 40 -26.53 -1.40 36.87
CA GLU A 40 -27.77 -0.84 36.36
C GLU A 40 -27.91 0.66 36.73
N ASP A 41 -27.14 1.10 37.73
CA ASP A 41 -27.11 2.48 38.20
C ASP A 41 -26.27 3.37 37.27
N SER A 42 -26.88 4.41 36.72
CA SER A 42 -26.26 5.25 35.69
C SER A 42 -25.78 6.59 36.25
N VAL A 43 -24.46 6.75 36.37
CA VAL A 43 -23.78 8.00 36.74
C VAL A 43 -24.21 9.18 35.86
N MET A 44 -24.49 8.96 34.57
CA MET A 44 -24.88 10.04 33.66
C MET A 44 -26.36 10.46 33.78
N LYS A 45 -27.21 9.64 34.41
CA LYS A 45 -28.67 9.85 34.43
C LYS A 45 -29.19 10.19 35.82
N ASP A 46 -28.47 9.77 36.86
CA ASP A 46 -28.87 9.99 38.24
C ASP A 46 -27.80 10.78 39.01
N ALA A 47 -28.20 11.97 39.49
CA ALA A 47 -27.34 12.87 40.25
C ALA A 47 -26.93 12.28 41.61
N THR A 48 -27.80 11.48 42.24
CA THR A 48 -27.47 10.79 43.50
C THR A 48 -26.40 9.74 43.28
N THR A 49 -26.53 8.90 42.25
CA THR A 49 -25.53 7.90 41.86
C THR A 49 -24.20 8.58 41.51
N ALA A 50 -24.23 9.66 40.71
CA ALA A 50 -23.02 10.40 40.37
C ALA A 50 -22.29 10.94 41.61
N THR A 51 -23.03 11.46 42.58
CA THR A 51 -22.47 11.99 43.82
C THR A 51 -21.87 10.90 44.70
N ILE A 52 -22.54 9.75 44.83
CA ILE A 52 -22.03 8.59 45.60
C ILE A 52 -20.76 8.05 44.96
N VAL A 53 -20.75 7.88 43.64
CA VAL A 53 -19.58 7.41 42.90
C VAL A 53 -18.42 8.39 43.04
N ALA A 54 -18.65 9.70 42.86
CA ALA A 54 -17.63 10.72 43.01
C ALA A 54 -17.04 10.78 44.42
N ARG A 55 -17.88 10.70 45.47
CA ARG A 55 -17.38 10.66 46.88
C ARG A 55 -16.51 9.43 47.15
N ASN A 56 -16.85 8.29 46.55
CA ASN A 56 -16.10 7.05 46.69
C ASN A 56 -14.85 6.98 45.79
N PHE A 57 -14.56 8.01 44.99
CA PHE A 57 -13.28 8.14 44.29
C PHE A 57 -12.25 8.98 45.07
N LEU A 58 -12.69 9.76 46.05
CA LEU A 58 -11.80 10.60 46.85
C LEU A 58 -11.20 9.78 47.99
N THR A 59 -9.88 9.67 48.02
CA THR A 59 -9.19 9.07 49.17
C THR A 59 -9.24 10.03 50.37
N PRO A 60 -9.05 9.54 51.61
CA PRO A 60 -9.02 10.40 52.81
C PRO A 60 -7.89 11.44 52.75
N LYS A 61 -6.84 11.13 51.99
CA LYS A 61 -5.73 12.05 51.70
C LYS A 61 -6.18 13.16 50.75
N ASP A 62 -6.95 12.83 49.71
CA ASP A 62 -7.53 13.81 48.80
C ASP A 62 -8.52 14.72 49.54
N SER A 63 -9.36 14.17 50.42
CA SER A 63 -10.27 15.00 51.23
C SER A 63 -9.54 15.92 52.20
N ARG A 64 -8.40 15.49 52.76
CA ARG A 64 -7.56 16.36 53.61
C ARG A 64 -6.91 17.47 52.80
N LEU A 65 -6.39 17.15 51.61
CA LEU A 65 -5.83 18.13 50.69
C LEU A 65 -6.89 19.13 50.23
N LEU A 66 -8.10 18.68 49.91
CA LEU A 66 -9.23 19.55 49.55
C LEU A 66 -9.73 20.38 50.74
N SER A 67 -9.72 19.82 51.96
CA SER A 67 -10.14 20.51 53.19
C SER A 67 -9.13 21.53 53.70
N GLU A 68 -7.84 21.40 53.36
CA GLU A 68 -6.76 22.35 53.69
C GLU A 68 -6.62 23.46 52.63
N ARG A 69 -7.28 23.34 51.47
CA ARG A 69 -7.32 24.35 50.41
C ARG A 69 -8.48 25.32 50.69
N SER A 70 -8.24 26.62 50.61
CA SER A 70 -9.36 27.58 50.61
C SER A 70 -10.18 27.38 49.33
N ASP A 71 -11.49 27.65 49.41
CA ASP A 71 -12.43 27.55 48.28
C ASP A 71 -11.88 28.25 47.02
N GLU A 72 -11.21 29.39 47.21
CA GLU A 72 -10.58 30.18 46.14
C GLU A 72 -9.48 29.42 45.36
N LEU A 73 -8.58 28.71 46.06
CA LEU A 73 -7.48 27.97 45.40
C LEU A 73 -7.99 26.75 44.64
N ALA A 74 -8.99 26.05 45.18
CA ALA A 74 -9.63 24.92 44.51
C ALA A 74 -10.37 25.37 43.24
N VAL A 75 -11.09 26.50 43.30
CA VAL A 75 -11.73 27.11 42.13
C VAL A 75 -10.71 27.52 41.08
N GLN A 76 -9.61 28.16 41.47
CA GLN A 76 -8.57 28.60 40.54
C GLN A 76 -7.85 27.44 39.82
N GLU A 77 -7.52 26.36 40.54
CA GLU A 77 -6.90 25.18 39.94
C GLU A 77 -7.87 24.44 39.01
N SER A 78 -9.15 24.31 39.38
CA SER A 78 -10.16 23.68 38.53
C SER A 78 -10.45 24.49 37.26
N LEU A 79 -10.42 25.82 37.34
CA LEU A 79 -10.49 26.71 36.18
C LEU A 79 -9.27 26.54 35.27
N THR A 80 -8.07 26.49 35.85
CA THR A 80 -6.82 26.30 35.11
C THR A 80 -6.85 24.96 34.34
N LEU A 81 -7.26 23.89 35.01
CA LEU A 81 -7.45 22.57 34.37
C LEU A 81 -8.48 22.65 33.25
N SER A 82 -9.63 23.32 33.48
CA SER A 82 -10.68 23.46 32.48
C SER A 82 -10.20 24.18 31.21
N VAL A 83 -9.42 25.25 31.38
CA VAL A 83 -8.80 25.98 30.25
C VAL A 83 -7.81 25.11 29.49
N GLN A 84 -6.97 24.34 30.19
CA GLN A 84 -6.02 23.41 29.57
C GLN A 84 -6.73 22.29 28.81
N CYS A 85 -7.79 21.71 29.40
CA CYS A 85 -8.63 20.71 28.75
C CYS A 85 -9.30 21.27 27.49
N ALA A 86 -9.88 22.47 27.56
CA ALA A 86 -10.48 23.14 26.40
C ALA A 86 -9.44 23.38 25.30
N GLY A 87 -8.23 23.81 25.67
CA GLY A 87 -7.11 23.99 24.73
C GLY A 87 -6.68 22.68 24.06
N SER A 88 -6.55 21.60 24.83
CA SER A 88 -6.20 20.27 24.32
C SER A 88 -7.25 19.74 23.33
N VAL A 89 -8.54 19.79 23.70
CA VAL A 89 -9.65 19.36 22.85
C VAL A 89 -9.74 20.22 21.58
N SER A 90 -9.56 21.53 21.70
CA SER A 90 -9.54 22.44 20.55
C SER A 90 -8.40 22.11 19.59
N ASN A 91 -7.18 21.87 20.10
CA ASN A 91 -6.03 21.47 19.29
C ASN A 91 -6.30 20.16 18.53
N MET A 92 -6.86 19.15 19.21
CA MET A 92 -7.25 17.90 18.58
C MET A 92 -8.30 18.12 17.49
N GLY A 93 -9.31 18.96 17.75
CA GLY A 93 -10.34 19.32 16.77
C GLY A 93 -9.75 19.96 15.50
N GLN A 94 -8.81 20.89 15.66
CA GLN A 94 -8.14 21.52 14.52
C GLN A 94 -7.31 20.52 13.70
N ARG A 95 -6.56 19.64 14.37
CA ARG A 95 -5.78 18.59 13.69
C ARG A 95 -6.68 17.59 12.97
N LEU A 96 -7.82 17.24 13.57
CA LEU A 96 -8.80 16.37 12.94
C LEU A 96 -9.39 17.03 11.69
N LEU A 97 -9.79 18.30 11.77
CA LEU A 97 -10.31 19.05 10.62
C LEU A 97 -9.28 19.13 9.47
N ALA A 98 -8.01 19.41 9.79
CA ALA A 98 -6.94 19.42 8.79
C ALA A 98 -6.77 18.04 8.12
N ARG A 99 -6.83 16.95 8.89
CA ARG A 99 -6.78 15.59 8.35
C ARG A 99 -8.00 15.25 7.50
N SER A 100 -9.21 15.67 7.89
CA SER A 100 -10.42 15.45 7.08
C SER A 100 -10.27 16.05 5.69
N ARG A 101 -9.75 17.29 5.59
CA ARG A 101 -9.48 17.93 4.29
C ARG A 101 -8.44 17.18 3.44
N GLN A 102 -7.40 16.65 4.08
CA GLN A 102 -6.40 15.82 3.37
C GLN A 102 -7.04 14.54 2.81
N VAL A 103 -7.92 13.88 3.58
CA VAL A 103 -8.65 12.70 3.13
C VAL A 103 -9.57 13.03 1.96
N GLU A 104 -10.27 14.16 2.00
CA GLU A 104 -11.11 14.63 0.89
C GLU A 104 -10.29 14.88 -0.39
N SER A 105 -9.14 15.55 -0.26
CA SER A 105 -8.22 15.78 -1.38
C SER A 105 -7.71 14.46 -1.97
N LEU A 106 -7.29 13.53 -1.11
CA LEU A 106 -6.79 12.22 -1.55
C LEU A 106 -7.88 11.39 -2.22
N MET A 107 -9.12 11.48 -1.74
CA MET A 107 -10.27 10.80 -2.34
C MET A 107 -10.51 11.28 -3.78
N ALA A 108 -10.41 12.60 -4.03
CA ALA A 108 -10.53 13.16 -5.37
C ALA A 108 -9.40 12.68 -6.31
N GLU A 109 -8.17 12.57 -5.81
CA GLU A 109 -7.04 12.05 -6.57
C GLU A 109 -7.22 10.56 -6.91
N VAL A 110 -7.68 9.74 -5.94
CA VAL A 110 -7.97 8.32 -6.15
C VAL A 110 -9.04 8.12 -7.22
N GLU A 111 -10.13 8.89 -7.19
CA GLU A 111 -11.16 8.80 -8.23
C GLU A 111 -10.64 9.23 -9.60
N THR A 112 -9.76 10.23 -9.66
CA THR A 112 -9.10 10.66 -10.91
C THR A 112 -8.23 9.53 -11.49
N LEU A 113 -7.31 8.98 -10.70
CA LEU A 113 -6.42 7.89 -11.12
C LEU A 113 -7.20 6.64 -11.53
N LYS A 114 -8.29 6.33 -10.84
CA LYS A 114 -9.16 5.20 -11.17
C LYS A 114 -9.81 5.35 -12.55
N GLN A 115 -10.17 6.57 -12.97
CA GLN A 115 -10.67 6.81 -14.31
C GLN A 115 -9.56 6.68 -15.36
N GLU A 116 -8.36 7.20 -15.07
CA GLU A 116 -7.20 7.07 -15.96
C GLU A 116 -6.82 5.61 -16.19
N ILE A 117 -6.78 4.78 -15.14
CA ILE A 117 -6.55 3.34 -15.25
C ILE A 117 -7.60 2.66 -16.13
N LYS A 118 -8.87 3.04 -16.00
CA LYS A 118 -9.94 2.48 -16.85
C LYS A 118 -9.73 2.84 -18.32
N GLN A 119 -9.35 4.09 -18.59
CA GLN A 119 -9.08 4.59 -19.94
C GLN A 119 -7.87 3.87 -20.54
N LEU A 120 -6.74 3.84 -19.84
CA LEU A 120 -5.53 3.15 -20.28
C LEU A 120 -5.77 1.67 -20.52
N LYS A 121 -6.58 1.01 -19.68
CA LYS A 121 -6.98 -0.39 -19.89
C LYS A 121 -7.79 -0.58 -21.18
N HIS A 122 -8.62 0.38 -21.55
CA HIS A 122 -9.37 0.34 -22.80
C HIS A 122 -8.44 0.53 -24.02
N GLU A 123 -7.56 1.53 -23.98
CA GLU A 123 -6.59 1.78 -25.04
C GLU A 123 -5.65 0.60 -25.24
N ASN A 124 -5.14 0.02 -24.16
CA ASN A 124 -4.26 -1.15 -24.21
C ASN A 124 -4.95 -2.36 -24.89
N ARG A 125 -6.24 -2.60 -24.59
CA ARG A 125 -7.01 -3.64 -25.31
C ARG A 125 -7.16 -3.33 -26.80
N SER A 126 -7.42 -2.09 -27.15
CA SER A 126 -7.54 -1.66 -28.55
C SER A 126 -6.22 -1.87 -29.31
N LEU A 127 -5.11 -1.48 -28.69
CA LEU A 127 -3.76 -1.70 -29.23
C LEU A 127 -3.45 -3.19 -29.40
N HIS A 128 -3.85 -4.03 -28.44
CA HIS A 128 -3.69 -5.48 -28.56
C HIS A 128 -4.44 -6.06 -29.77
N VAL A 129 -5.68 -5.62 -30.01
CA VAL A 129 -6.45 -6.03 -31.19
C VAL A 129 -5.76 -5.58 -32.47
N LEU A 130 -5.28 -4.33 -32.52
CA LEU A 130 -4.58 -3.80 -33.68
C LEU A 130 -3.30 -4.57 -34.00
N ALA A 131 -2.48 -4.85 -32.97
CA ALA A 131 -1.25 -5.62 -33.11
C ALA A 131 -1.53 -7.04 -33.62
N ASN A 132 -2.59 -7.69 -33.11
CA ASN A 132 -2.98 -9.03 -33.55
C ASN A 132 -3.43 -9.04 -35.03
N ASN A 133 -4.24 -8.05 -35.42
CA ASN A 133 -4.68 -7.89 -36.81
C ASN A 133 -3.49 -7.66 -37.75
N TYR A 134 -2.54 -6.81 -37.35
CA TYR A 134 -1.33 -6.56 -38.12
C TYR A 134 -0.48 -7.82 -38.26
N SER A 135 -0.21 -8.53 -37.15
CA SER A 135 0.56 -9.78 -37.16
C SER A 135 -0.09 -10.84 -38.05
N THR A 136 -1.41 -11.03 -37.93
CA THR A 136 -2.17 -11.98 -38.75
C THR A 136 -2.12 -11.59 -40.23
N GLY A 137 -2.27 -10.30 -40.55
CA GLY A 137 -2.18 -9.80 -41.92
C GLY A 137 -0.80 -10.01 -42.53
N MET A 138 0.26 -9.75 -41.78
CA MET A 138 1.64 -9.95 -42.24
C MET A 138 1.98 -11.43 -42.40
N LYS A 139 1.52 -12.30 -41.49
CA LYS A 139 1.67 -13.75 -41.64
C LYS A 139 1.04 -14.25 -42.94
N ARG A 140 -0.18 -13.81 -43.26
CA ARG A 140 -0.84 -14.20 -44.51
C ARG A 140 -0.03 -13.79 -45.75
N LYS A 141 0.48 -12.56 -45.78
CA LYS A 141 1.34 -12.09 -46.88
C LYS A 141 2.63 -12.90 -46.99
N LEU A 142 3.20 -13.32 -45.86
CA LEU A 142 4.37 -14.18 -45.84
C LEU A 142 4.05 -15.57 -46.42
N ASP A 143 2.92 -16.16 -46.03
CA ASP A 143 2.45 -17.44 -46.53
C ASP A 143 2.21 -17.37 -48.07
N GLU A 144 1.58 -16.30 -48.56
CA GLU A 144 1.37 -16.03 -49.99
C GLU A 144 2.71 -15.90 -50.76
N LEU A 145 3.67 -15.16 -50.21
CA LEU A 145 5.01 -15.02 -50.79
C LEU A 145 5.74 -16.36 -50.85
N GLN A 146 5.69 -17.15 -49.77
CA GLN A 146 6.31 -18.47 -49.71
C GLN A 146 5.71 -19.42 -50.75
N GLU A 147 4.39 -19.42 -50.91
CA GLU A 147 3.70 -20.23 -51.91
C GLU A 147 4.11 -19.82 -53.34
N SER A 148 4.14 -18.51 -53.62
CA SER A 148 4.55 -18.00 -54.93
C SER A 148 6.01 -18.32 -55.26
N SER A 149 6.91 -18.23 -54.27
CA SER A 149 8.32 -18.60 -54.40
C SER A 149 8.47 -20.10 -54.73
N GLY A 150 7.69 -20.96 -54.06
CA GLY A 150 7.64 -22.40 -54.36
C GLY A 150 7.16 -22.71 -55.78
N ARG A 151 6.14 -21.99 -56.27
CA ARG A 151 5.68 -22.08 -57.66
C ARG A 151 6.78 -21.65 -58.65
N ILE A 152 7.41 -20.50 -58.41
CA ILE A 152 8.50 -19.99 -59.25
C ILE A 152 9.67 -20.97 -59.30
N GLN A 153 10.04 -21.56 -58.16
CA GLN A 153 11.10 -22.57 -58.10
C GLN A 153 10.74 -23.83 -58.89
N SER A 154 9.48 -24.28 -58.79
CA SER A 154 8.98 -25.43 -59.55
C SER A 154 8.96 -25.16 -61.06
N ASP A 155 8.47 -23.98 -61.48
CA ASP A 155 8.48 -23.54 -62.88
C ASP A 155 9.91 -23.46 -63.42
N ARG A 156 10.85 -22.93 -62.63
CA ARG A 156 12.27 -22.89 -62.97
C ARG A 156 12.84 -24.29 -63.19
N GLN A 157 12.51 -25.26 -62.33
CA GLN A 157 12.94 -26.66 -62.52
C GLN A 157 12.35 -27.27 -63.78
N ARG A 158 11.06 -27.04 -64.04
CA ARG A 158 10.39 -27.54 -65.26
C ARG A 158 11.02 -26.98 -66.52
N LEU A 159 11.30 -25.67 -66.54
CA LEU A 159 11.96 -25.00 -67.65
C LEU A 159 13.41 -25.47 -67.83
N ALA A 160 14.15 -25.70 -66.75
CA ALA A 160 15.49 -26.29 -66.81
C ALA A 160 15.46 -27.71 -67.41
N ALA A 161 14.51 -28.56 -66.99
CA ALA A 161 14.33 -29.90 -67.53
C ALA A 161 13.94 -29.88 -69.02
N PHE A 162 13.05 -28.96 -69.42
CA PHE A 162 12.67 -28.76 -70.82
C PHE A 162 13.88 -28.43 -71.69
N PHE A 163 14.73 -27.49 -71.25
CA PHE A 163 15.95 -27.15 -71.99
C PHE A 163 16.96 -28.29 -72.03
N GLN A 164 17.11 -29.06 -70.94
CA GLN A 164 17.96 -30.24 -70.95
C GLN A 164 17.50 -31.28 -71.99
N MET A 165 16.18 -31.52 -72.07
CA MET A 165 15.61 -32.50 -73.01
C MET A 165 15.65 -32.05 -74.48
N HIS A 166 15.42 -30.76 -74.76
CA HIS A 166 15.23 -30.27 -76.13
C HIS A 166 16.43 -29.55 -76.73
N LEU A 167 17.30 -28.93 -75.93
CA LEU A 167 18.52 -28.27 -76.43
C LEU A 167 19.77 -29.14 -76.28
N PHE A 168 19.76 -30.13 -75.37
CA PHE A 168 20.86 -31.08 -75.19
C PHE A 168 20.38 -32.54 -75.16
N PRO A 169 19.72 -33.06 -76.23
CA PRO A 169 19.25 -34.44 -76.24
C PRO A 169 20.45 -35.37 -76.44
N GLY A 170 21.10 -35.79 -75.35
CA GLY A 170 22.03 -36.92 -75.36
C GLY A 170 23.50 -36.69 -74.98
N SER A 171 23.85 -35.73 -74.10
CA SER A 171 25.20 -35.75 -73.51
C SER A 171 25.24 -36.55 -72.22
N SER A 172 25.77 -37.77 -72.33
CA SER A 172 26.22 -38.62 -71.24
C SER A 172 27.18 -37.86 -70.30
N SER A 173 26.75 -37.73 -69.04
CA SER A 173 27.55 -37.74 -67.80
C SER A 173 28.91 -37.02 -67.81
N VAL A 174 28.96 -35.77 -67.33
CA VAL A 174 29.95 -35.20 -66.37
C VAL A 174 29.35 -33.89 -65.84
N PRO A 175 29.18 -33.67 -64.52
CA PRO A 175 28.81 -32.35 -64.00
C PRO A 175 29.98 -31.38 -64.20
N PRO A 176 29.78 -30.16 -64.74
CA PRO A 176 30.85 -29.17 -64.70
C PRO A 176 31.07 -28.82 -63.23
N SER A 177 32.25 -29.15 -62.71
CA SER A 177 32.76 -28.60 -61.46
C SER A 177 32.85 -27.09 -61.63
N ILE A 178 31.79 -26.38 -61.25
CA ILE A 178 31.84 -24.95 -61.05
C ILE A 178 32.68 -24.76 -59.81
N GLU A 179 33.94 -24.44 -60.06
CA GLU A 179 34.87 -23.86 -59.11
C GLU A 179 34.13 -22.74 -58.37
N ALA A 180 33.82 -23.01 -57.10
CA ALA A 180 33.25 -22.04 -56.21
C ALA A 180 34.26 -20.89 -56.09
N SER A 181 33.96 -19.74 -56.70
CA SER A 181 34.56 -18.47 -56.32
C SER A 181 34.18 -18.20 -54.86
N SER A 182 34.94 -18.78 -53.94
CA SER A 182 34.90 -18.49 -52.52
C SER A 182 35.58 -17.14 -52.29
N LEU A 183 34.85 -16.06 -52.56
CA LEU A 183 35.12 -14.78 -51.91
C LEU A 183 34.28 -14.72 -50.63
N MET A 184 34.77 -15.43 -49.62
CA MET A 184 34.51 -15.13 -48.22
C MET A 184 35.27 -13.84 -47.86
N PRO A 185 34.62 -12.79 -47.31
CA PRO A 185 35.31 -11.88 -46.41
C PRO A 185 35.32 -12.50 -44.99
N PRO A 186 36.39 -12.29 -44.20
CA PRO A 186 36.54 -12.97 -42.93
C PRO A 186 35.55 -12.43 -41.89
N ALA A 187 35.06 -13.34 -41.05
CA ALA A 187 34.44 -13.00 -39.78
C ALA A 187 35.47 -12.35 -38.85
N SER A 188 35.31 -11.05 -38.59
CA SER A 188 35.92 -10.40 -37.43
C SER A 188 34.89 -10.36 -36.31
N VAL A 189 34.98 -11.35 -35.44
CA VAL A 189 34.39 -11.33 -34.09
C VAL A 189 35.23 -10.38 -33.25
N VAL A 190 34.69 -9.21 -32.89
CA VAL A 190 35.01 -8.52 -31.63
C VAL A 190 33.75 -7.82 -31.12
N PHE A 191 33.21 -8.35 -30.02
CA PHE A 191 32.29 -7.66 -29.11
C PHE A 191 33.07 -6.64 -28.28
N PRO A 192 32.51 -5.44 -28.04
CA PRO A 192 32.68 -4.76 -26.77
C PRO A 192 31.47 -5.06 -25.89
N SER A 193 31.72 -5.89 -24.87
CA SER A 193 30.95 -5.86 -23.63
C SER A 193 31.21 -4.49 -22.98
N SER A 194 30.17 -3.69 -22.77
CA SER A 194 30.21 -2.61 -21.78
C SER A 194 29.13 -2.88 -20.76
N GLY A 195 29.59 -3.25 -19.57
CA GLY A 195 28.78 -3.54 -18.42
C GLY A 195 28.04 -2.33 -17.89
N ALA A 196 26.91 -2.64 -17.28
CA ALA A 196 26.13 -1.87 -16.33
C ALA A 196 26.80 -0.64 -15.71
N SER A 197 26.04 0.47 -15.68
CA SER A 197 25.85 1.15 -14.40
C SER A 197 24.36 1.42 -14.17
N ARG A 198 23.89 0.79 -13.11
CA ARG A 198 22.55 0.83 -12.55
C ARG A 198 22.62 1.89 -11.46
N GLU A 199 21.99 3.04 -11.65
CA GLU A 199 21.67 3.93 -10.52
C GLU A 199 20.22 3.71 -10.12
N GLN A 200 20.05 3.31 -8.86
CA GLN A 200 18.79 3.33 -8.13
C GLN A 200 18.91 4.38 -6.99
N PRO A 201 17.78 4.88 -6.48
CA PRO A 201 17.69 6.17 -5.83
C PRO A 201 17.95 6.13 -4.32
N LEU A 202 18.23 7.31 -3.75
CA LEU A 202 17.97 7.65 -2.34
C LEU A 202 16.69 8.49 -2.25
#